data_AF-A0A3D1TPS4-F1
#
_entry.id   AF-A0A3D1TPS4-F1
#
_cell.length_a   1.000
_cell.length_b   1.000
_cell.length_c   1.000
_cell.angle_alpha   90.00
_cell.angle_beta   90.00
_cell.angle_gamma   90.00
#
_symmetry.space_group_name_H-M   'P 1'
#
loop_
_entity.id
_entity.type
_entity.pdbx_description
1 polymer ?
#
loop_
_entity_poly.entity_id
_entity_poly.type
_entity_poly.pdbx_seq_one_letter_code
_entity_poly.pdbx_strand_id
1 'polypeptide(L)'
;LVIDIGGGSGEIIAAQAGQIAWAQALAIGSGRLSERFVEHDPPEMKELQTLDAYVRGLLEKLPPARPKKLVGTGGTAKHIPILLGLEGAPIELVPDQLQQALRVLTSSRHEEVAERFGIEPARAPVLPAGVQTIQSICDFYGVESLTITMNGIRQGMIIDELLKEGRWPC
;
A
#
# COMPACT_ATOMS: atom_id res chain seq x y z
N LEU A 1 8.31 -9.04 1.33
CA LEU A 1 8.08 -8.09 0.22
C LEU A 1 8.08 -6.68 0.78
N VAL A 2 8.54 -5.70 0.01
CA VAL A 2 8.34 -4.28 0.30
C VAL A 2 7.49 -3.71 -0.83
N ILE A 3 6.51 -2.88 -0.50
CA ILE A 3 5.71 -2.14 -1.47
C ILE A 3 5.74 -0.65 -1.16
N ASP A 4 5.81 0.17 -2.20
CA ASP A 4 5.56 1.61 -2.14
C ASP A 4 4.46 1.92 -3.15
N ILE A 5 3.31 2.38 -2.68
CA ILE A 5 2.18 2.73 -3.55
C ILE A 5 2.04 4.24 -3.58
N GLY A 6 2.50 4.84 -4.68
CA GLY A 6 2.37 6.25 -4.98
C GLY A 6 1.02 6.59 -5.64
N GLY A 7 0.91 7.79 -6.20
CA GLY A 7 -0.27 8.23 -6.93
C GLY A 7 -0.32 7.69 -8.37
N GLY A 8 0.81 7.71 -9.08
CA GLY A 8 0.90 7.34 -10.50
C GLY A 8 1.50 5.95 -10.77
N SER A 9 2.31 5.42 -9.86
CA SER A 9 2.95 4.11 -9.93
C SER A 9 2.99 3.47 -8.55
N GLY A 10 3.38 2.20 -8.52
CA GLY A 10 3.86 1.57 -7.29
C GLY A 10 5.00 0.60 -7.59
N GLU A 11 5.85 0.40 -6.60
CA GLU A 11 7.01 -0.45 -6.67
C GLU A 11 6.80 -1.69 -5.77
N ILE A 12 7.17 -2.86 -6.27
CA ILE A 12 7.16 -4.11 -5.51
C ILE A 12 8.58 -4.68 -5.51
N ILE A 13 9.10 -4.95 -4.31
CA ILE A 13 10.47 -5.39 -4.11
C ILE A 13 10.47 -6.70 -3.31
N ALA A 14 11.06 -7.74 -3.89
CA ALA A 14 11.41 -8.96 -3.17
C ALA A 14 12.83 -8.86 -2.64
N ALA A 15 12.96 -9.02 -1.33
CA ALA A 15 14.23 -9.05 -0.65
C ALA A 15 14.33 -10.27 0.27
N GLN A 16 15.52 -10.84 0.37
CA GLN A 16 15.85 -11.97 1.22
C GLN A 16 17.26 -11.77 1.79
N ALA A 17 17.42 -11.97 3.10
CA ALA A 17 18.72 -11.84 3.78
C ALA A 17 19.46 -10.52 3.50
N GLY A 18 18.72 -9.40 3.46
CA GLY A 18 19.29 -8.06 3.20
C GLY A 18 19.62 -7.77 1.74
N GLN A 19 19.38 -8.72 0.83
CA GLN A 19 19.63 -8.54 -0.60
C GLN A 19 18.32 -8.45 -1.38
N ILE A 20 18.28 -7.59 -2.41
CA ILE A 20 17.16 -7.50 -3.34
C ILE A 20 17.26 -8.66 -4.33
N ALA A 21 16.26 -9.54 -4.32
CA ALA A 21 16.12 -10.61 -5.31
C ALA A 21 15.59 -10.07 -6.63
N TRP A 22 14.58 -9.18 -6.56
CA TRP A 22 14.07 -8.44 -7.71
C TRP A 22 13.28 -7.21 -7.23
N ALA A 23 13.14 -6.23 -8.12
CA ALA A 23 12.32 -5.05 -7.93
C ALA A 23 11.58 -4.72 -9.24
N GLN A 24 10.29 -4.41 -9.16
CA GLN A 24 9.47 -4.08 -10.31
C GLN A 24 8.62 -2.84 -10.04
N ALA A 25 8.67 -1.86 -10.94
CA ALA A 25 7.71 -0.77 -11.00
C ALA A 25 6.49 -1.19 -11.83
N LEU A 26 5.30 -0.88 -11.32
CA LEU A 26 4.01 -1.22 -11.91
C LEU A 26 3.10 0.01 -11.97
N ALA A 27 2.18 0.01 -12.93
CA ALA A 27 1.16 1.03 -13.09
C ALA A 27 -0.02 0.82 -12.11
N ILE A 28 0.28 0.69 -10.82
CA ILE A 28 -0.67 0.39 -9.73
C ILE A 28 -0.82 1.54 -8.74
N GLY A 29 -0.45 2.76 -9.15
CA GLY A 29 -0.60 3.95 -8.31
C GLY A 29 -2.06 4.21 -7.94
N SER A 30 -2.30 4.61 -6.70
CA SER A 30 -3.64 4.85 -6.13
C SER A 30 -4.49 5.81 -6.97
N GLY A 31 -3.95 6.97 -7.35
CA GLY A 31 -4.63 7.95 -8.20
C GLY A 31 -4.95 7.40 -9.58
N ARG A 32 -3.97 6.77 -10.24
CA ARG A 32 -4.15 6.12 -11.55
C ARG A 32 -5.25 5.06 -11.52
N LEU A 33 -5.24 4.20 -10.51
CA LEU A 33 -6.22 3.12 -10.42
C LEU A 33 -7.61 3.66 -10.04
N SER A 34 -7.68 4.72 -9.25
CA SER A 34 -8.95 5.40 -8.96
C SER A 34 -9.56 5.97 -10.23
N GLU A 35 -8.80 6.78 -10.98
CA GLU A 35 -9.25 7.34 -12.27
C GLU A 35 -9.73 6.29 -13.27
N ARG A 36 -9.18 5.07 -13.20
CA ARG A 36 -9.47 4.00 -14.15
C ARG A 36 -10.65 3.12 -13.74
N PHE A 37 -10.85 2.91 -12.45
CA PHE A 37 -11.74 1.84 -11.95
C PHE A 37 -12.82 2.33 -10.98
N VAL A 38 -12.70 3.53 -10.42
CA VAL A 38 -13.61 4.04 -9.39
C VAL A 38 -14.34 5.27 -9.93
N GLU A 39 -15.64 5.12 -10.17
CA GLU A 39 -16.53 6.19 -10.64
C GLU A 39 -17.48 6.67 -9.53
N HIS A 40 -17.81 5.81 -8.57
CA HIS A 40 -18.81 6.10 -7.52
C HIS A 40 -18.21 6.59 -6.20
N ASP A 41 -19.01 7.35 -5.45
CA ASP A 41 -18.70 7.84 -4.09
C ASP A 41 -19.89 7.59 -3.13
N PRO A 42 -19.79 6.60 -2.20
CA PRO A 42 -18.66 5.69 -2.03
C PRO A 42 -18.52 4.68 -3.19
N PRO A 43 -17.32 4.08 -3.38
CA PRO A 43 -17.09 3.09 -4.43
C PRO A 43 -18.00 1.86 -4.32
N GLU A 44 -18.42 1.34 -5.46
CA GLU A 44 -19.15 0.08 -5.53
C GLU A 44 -18.22 -1.13 -5.39
N MET A 45 -18.74 -2.21 -4.79
CA MET A 45 -17.96 -3.45 -4.67
C MET A 45 -17.48 -4.02 -6.01
N LYS A 46 -18.26 -3.83 -7.08
CA LYS A 46 -17.91 -4.32 -8.42
C LYS A 46 -16.71 -3.58 -9.02
N GLU A 47 -16.56 -2.30 -8.70
CA GLU A 47 -15.40 -1.49 -9.10
C GLU A 47 -14.12 -2.03 -8.46
N LEU A 48 -14.16 -2.28 -7.15
CA LEU A 48 -13.03 -2.83 -6.41
C LEU A 48 -12.68 -4.26 -6.82
N GLN A 49 -13.67 -5.08 -7.16
CA GLN A 49 -13.44 -6.43 -7.72
C GLN A 49 -12.76 -6.37 -9.10
N THR A 50 -13.15 -5.41 -9.94
CA THR A 50 -12.52 -5.22 -11.25
C THR A 50 -11.07 -4.75 -11.10
N LEU A 51 -10.82 -3.86 -10.14
CA LEU A 51 -9.46 -3.43 -9.79
C LEU A 51 -8.61 -4.61 -9.27
N ASP A 52 -9.14 -5.42 -8.35
CA ASP A 52 -8.45 -6.60 -7.82
C ASP A 52 -8.01 -7.56 -8.94
N ALA A 53 -8.93 -7.90 -9.85
CA ALA A 53 -8.62 -8.76 -10.99
C ALA A 53 -7.51 -8.16 -11.89
N TYR A 54 -7.54 -6.85 -12.12
CA TYR A 54 -6.49 -6.16 -12.86
C TYR A 54 -5.13 -6.22 -12.16
N VAL A 55 -5.08 -5.92 -10.86
CA VAL A 55 -3.85 -5.97 -10.06
C VAL A 55 -3.30 -7.39 -10.04
N ARG A 56 -4.12 -8.41 -9.78
CA ARG A 56 -3.71 -9.82 -9.80
C ARG A 56 -3.09 -10.22 -11.14
N GLY A 57 -3.69 -9.83 -12.26
CA GLY A 57 -3.13 -10.10 -13.58
C GLY A 57 -1.78 -9.42 -13.86
N LEU A 58 -1.44 -8.33 -13.15
CA LEU A 58 -0.09 -7.77 -13.17
C LEU A 58 0.87 -8.56 -12.27
N LEU A 59 0.41 -9.00 -11.10
CA LEU A 59 1.21 -9.78 -10.15
C LEU A 59 1.60 -11.15 -10.69
N GLU A 60 0.73 -11.80 -11.48
CA GLU A 60 1.01 -13.07 -12.16
C GLU A 60 2.21 -13.01 -13.12
N LYS A 61 2.55 -11.81 -13.62
CA LYS A 61 3.67 -11.59 -14.53
C LYS A 61 4.99 -11.35 -13.81
N LEU A 62 4.96 -11.18 -12.49
CA LEU A 62 6.15 -10.96 -11.68
C LEU A 62 6.92 -12.27 -11.47
N PRO A 63 8.25 -12.20 -11.25
CA PRO A 63 8.99 -13.35 -10.78
C PRO A 63 8.38 -13.90 -9.48
N PRO A 64 8.38 -15.23 -9.29
CA PRO A 64 7.77 -15.84 -8.12
C PRO A 64 8.43 -15.36 -6.82
N ALA A 65 7.61 -15.17 -5.79
CA ALA A 65 8.06 -14.88 -4.43
C ALA A 65 7.14 -15.55 -3.41
N ARG A 66 7.70 -15.93 -2.26
CA ARG A 66 6.97 -16.50 -1.12
C ARG A 66 7.30 -15.73 0.16
N PRO A 67 6.91 -14.45 0.24
CA PRO A 67 7.21 -13.63 1.42
C PRO A 67 6.44 -14.13 2.64
N LYS A 68 7.09 -14.11 3.81
CA LYS A 68 6.39 -14.28 5.10
C LYS A 68 5.74 -12.99 5.60
N LYS A 69 6.34 -11.85 5.27
CA LYS A 69 5.92 -10.51 5.68
C LYS A 69 5.89 -9.57 4.50
N LEU A 70 4.96 -8.62 4.55
CA LEU A 70 4.91 -7.48 3.65
C LEU A 70 5.20 -6.19 4.42
N VAL A 71 6.03 -5.31 3.87
CA VAL A 71 6.27 -3.97 4.42
C VAL A 71 5.68 -2.96 3.44
N GLY A 72 4.72 -2.16 3.89
CA GLY A 72 4.09 -1.10 3.12
C GLY A 72 4.63 0.27 3.51
N THR A 73 4.97 1.06 2.50
CA THR A 73 5.24 2.50 2.63
C THR A 73 4.47 3.29 1.57
N GLY A 74 4.68 4.60 1.54
CA GLY A 74 3.98 5.51 0.63
C GLY A 74 2.71 6.11 1.24
N GLY A 75 2.08 7.00 0.48
CA GLY A 75 0.93 7.78 0.94
C GLY A 75 -0.24 6.89 1.36
N THR A 76 -0.61 5.92 0.54
CA THR A 76 -1.71 4.99 0.83
C THR A 76 -1.45 4.18 2.09
N ALA A 77 -0.28 3.56 2.22
CA ALA A 77 0.04 2.73 3.37
C ALA A 77 -0.09 3.52 4.68
N LYS A 78 0.39 4.77 4.70
CA LYS A 78 0.39 5.63 5.89
C LYS A 78 -1.00 6.09 6.35
N HIS A 79 -2.01 6.01 5.49
CA HIS A 79 -3.39 6.38 5.85
C HIS A 79 -4.21 5.21 6.41
N ILE A 80 -3.78 3.96 6.21
CA ILE A 80 -4.50 2.80 6.76
C ILE A 80 -4.61 2.85 8.29
N PRO A 81 -3.52 3.14 9.06
CA PRO A 81 -3.63 3.24 10.51
C PRO A 81 -4.59 4.34 10.97
N ILE A 82 -4.63 5.46 10.25
CA ILE A 82 -5.52 6.58 10.54
C ILE A 82 -6.99 6.13 10.42
N LEU A 83 -7.33 5.44 9.34
CA LEU A 83 -8.67 4.88 9.12
C LEU A 83 -9.09 3.85 10.18
N LEU A 84 -8.11 3.23 10.85
CA LEU A 84 -8.31 2.24 11.91
C LEU A 84 -8.21 2.83 13.33
N GLY A 85 -7.90 4.13 13.47
CA GLY A 85 -7.67 4.76 14.77
C GLY A 85 -6.44 4.20 15.51
N LEU A 86 -5.42 3.75 14.77
CA LEU A 86 -4.18 3.20 15.32
C LEU A 86 -3.07 4.25 15.33
N GLU A 87 -2.30 4.26 16.42
CA GLU A 87 -1.18 5.18 16.63
C GLU A 87 0.16 4.42 16.77
N GLY A 88 1.27 5.11 16.48
CA GLY A 88 2.63 4.57 16.57
C GLY A 88 3.29 4.29 15.21
N ALA A 89 4.58 3.93 15.24
CA ALA A 89 5.32 3.48 14.06
C ALA A 89 6.55 2.65 14.48
N PRO A 90 6.84 1.51 13.81
CA PRO A 90 6.02 0.87 12.78
C PRO A 90 4.73 0.26 13.35
N ILE A 91 3.73 0.05 12.50
CA ILE A 91 2.47 -0.62 12.88
C ILE A 91 2.39 -1.95 12.14
N GLU A 92 2.20 -3.04 12.87
CA GLU A 92 1.87 -4.34 12.27
C GLU A 92 0.35 -4.50 12.16
N LEU A 93 -0.11 -4.86 10.98
CA LEU A 93 -1.50 -5.16 10.66
C LEU A 93 -1.64 -6.62 10.23
N VAL A 94 -2.75 -7.22 10.62
CA VAL A 94 -3.22 -8.48 10.03
C VAL A 94 -4.12 -8.21 8.82
N PRO A 95 -4.22 -9.13 7.84
CA PRO A 95 -5.02 -8.94 6.64
C PRO A 95 -6.47 -8.48 6.89
N ASP A 96 -7.12 -8.96 7.95
CA ASP A 96 -8.49 -8.56 8.30
C ASP A 96 -8.64 -7.06 8.60
N GLN A 97 -7.57 -6.39 9.04
CA GLN A 97 -7.58 -4.96 9.31
C GLN A 97 -7.57 -4.11 8.03
N LEU A 98 -7.00 -4.62 6.93
CA LEU A 98 -7.11 -3.97 5.62
C LEU A 98 -8.56 -3.95 5.14
N GLN A 99 -9.30 -5.05 5.34
CA GLN A 99 -10.72 -5.10 5.04
C GLN A 99 -11.54 -4.14 5.92
N GLN A 100 -11.15 -3.94 7.19
CA GLN A 100 -11.77 -2.93 8.05
C GLN A 100 -11.56 -1.52 7.49
N ALA A 101 -10.34 -1.19 7.06
CA ALA A 101 -10.06 0.10 6.44
C ALA A 101 -10.83 0.29 5.13
N LEU A 102 -10.94 -0.74 4.30
CA LEU A 102 -11.77 -0.71 3.09
C LEU A 102 -13.25 -0.47 3.40
N ARG A 103 -13.79 -1.13 4.43
CA ARG A 103 -15.19 -0.92 4.83
C ARG A 103 -15.49 0.52 5.18
N VAL A 104 -14.58 1.20 5.89
CA VAL A 104 -14.70 2.64 6.18
C VAL A 104 -14.77 3.45 4.89
N LEU A 105 -13.90 3.13 3.93
CA LEU A 105 -13.79 3.83 2.66
C LEU A 105 -14.96 3.56 1.70
N THR A 106 -15.68 2.45 1.85
CA THR A 106 -16.83 2.07 1.01
C THR A 106 -18.18 2.33 1.67
N SER A 107 -18.22 2.76 2.94
CA SER A 107 -19.48 2.98 3.67
C SER A 107 -19.90 4.45 3.77
N SER A 108 -19.00 5.37 3.45
CA SER A 108 -19.18 6.82 3.69
C SER A 108 -18.60 7.59 2.52
N ARG A 109 -19.14 8.78 2.27
CA ARG A 109 -18.63 9.63 1.19
C ARG A 109 -17.20 10.07 1.45
N HIS A 110 -16.42 10.33 0.40
CA HIS A 110 -15.04 10.78 0.52
C HIS A 110 -14.91 12.02 1.42
N GLU A 111 -15.84 12.97 1.33
CA GLU A 111 -15.87 14.17 2.18
C GLU A 111 -16.07 13.83 3.66
N GLU A 112 -17.00 12.93 3.97
CA GLU A 112 -17.28 12.47 5.35
C GLU A 112 -16.08 11.71 5.93
N VAL A 113 -15.42 10.88 5.12
CA VAL A 113 -14.18 10.19 5.51
C VAL A 113 -13.07 11.21 5.77
N ALA A 114 -12.91 12.20 4.90
CA ALA A 114 -11.89 13.24 5.05
C ALA A 114 -12.06 14.01 6.36
N GLU A 115 -13.28 14.47 6.65
CA GLU A 115 -13.61 15.18 7.88
C GLU A 115 -13.42 14.31 9.12
N ARG A 116 -14.00 13.10 9.12
CA ARG A 116 -13.98 12.20 10.28
C ARG A 116 -12.57 11.80 10.72
N PHE A 117 -11.67 11.60 9.75
CA PHE A 117 -10.32 11.08 10.01
C PHE A 117 -9.22 12.14 9.85
N GLY A 118 -9.57 13.40 9.60
CA GLY A 118 -8.60 14.48 9.38
C GLY A 118 -7.70 14.25 8.17
N ILE A 119 -8.23 13.61 7.13
CA ILE A 119 -7.51 13.31 5.88
C ILE A 119 -7.68 14.50 4.93
N GLU A 120 -6.60 14.89 4.24
CA GLU A 120 -6.67 15.93 3.21
C GLU A 120 -7.74 15.56 2.15
N PRO A 121 -8.70 16.45 1.82
CA PRO A 121 -9.83 16.11 0.95
C PRO A 121 -9.43 15.52 -0.42
N ALA A 122 -8.31 15.99 -0.99
CA ALA A 122 -7.80 15.47 -2.26
C ALA A 122 -7.26 14.02 -2.16
N ARG A 123 -7.04 13.50 -0.94
CA ARG A 123 -6.56 12.13 -0.71
C ARG A 123 -7.68 11.13 -0.59
N ALA A 124 -8.81 11.50 0.01
CA ALA A 124 -9.90 10.57 0.27
C ALA A 124 -10.37 9.82 -0.99
N PRO A 125 -10.54 10.45 -2.17
CA PRO A 125 -10.97 9.75 -3.38
C PRO A 125 -10.02 8.67 -3.88
N VAL A 126 -8.73 8.75 -3.55
CA VAL A 126 -7.72 7.79 -4.06
C VAL A 126 -7.41 6.66 -3.09
N LEU A 127 -7.86 6.77 -1.83
CA LEU A 127 -7.62 5.75 -0.81
C LEU A 127 -8.29 4.41 -1.12
N PRO A 128 -9.55 4.32 -1.58
CA PRO A 128 -10.19 3.03 -1.84
C PRO A 128 -9.39 2.15 -2.80
N ALA A 129 -8.99 2.70 -3.95
CA ALA A 129 -8.19 1.98 -4.95
C ALA A 129 -6.81 1.60 -4.41
N GLY A 130 -6.15 2.49 -3.67
CA GLY A 130 -4.86 2.23 -3.06
C GLY A 130 -4.92 1.11 -2.02
N VAL A 131 -5.87 1.16 -1.09
CA VAL A 131 -6.02 0.14 -0.04
C VAL A 131 -6.45 -1.19 -0.65
N GLN A 132 -7.34 -1.20 -1.64
CA GLN A 132 -7.70 -2.41 -2.39
C GLN A 132 -6.47 -3.02 -3.08
N THR A 133 -5.58 -2.19 -3.65
CA THR A 133 -4.34 -2.66 -4.26
C THR A 133 -3.44 -3.38 -3.25
N ILE A 134 -3.27 -2.79 -2.05
CA ILE A 134 -2.49 -3.41 -0.98
C ILE A 134 -3.12 -4.73 -0.53
N GLN A 135 -4.44 -4.76 -0.35
CA GLN A 135 -5.19 -6.00 -0.03
C GLN A 135 -4.96 -7.07 -1.10
N SER A 136 -5.08 -6.71 -2.38
CA SER A 136 -4.90 -7.62 -3.52
C SER A 136 -3.50 -8.23 -3.53
N ILE A 137 -2.46 -7.43 -3.22
CA ILE A 137 -1.08 -7.91 -3.09
C ILE A 137 -0.94 -8.85 -1.88
N CYS A 138 -1.52 -8.50 -0.74
CA CYS A 138 -1.49 -9.34 0.45
C CYS A 138 -2.12 -10.71 0.18
N ASP A 139 -3.30 -10.73 -0.44
CA ASP A 139 -4.04 -11.94 -0.75
C ASP A 139 -3.33 -12.79 -1.81
N PHE A 140 -2.77 -12.16 -2.85
CA PHE A 140 -2.06 -12.86 -3.92
C PHE A 140 -0.82 -13.61 -3.39
N TYR A 141 -0.05 -12.99 -2.49
CA TYR A 141 1.14 -13.62 -1.91
C TYR A 141 0.86 -14.43 -0.64
N GLY A 142 -0.36 -14.41 -0.11
CA GLY A 142 -0.75 -15.12 1.10
C GLY A 142 0.04 -14.70 2.34
N VAL A 143 0.31 -13.40 2.49
CA VAL A 143 1.08 -12.88 3.64
C VAL A 143 0.25 -12.83 4.91
N GLU A 144 0.84 -13.21 6.03
CA GLU A 144 0.16 -13.24 7.33
C GLU A 144 0.20 -11.89 8.05
N SER A 145 1.13 -11.00 7.68
CA SER A 145 1.22 -9.67 8.26
C SER A 145 1.73 -8.61 7.28
N LEU A 146 1.22 -7.39 7.50
CA LEU A 146 1.60 -6.15 6.83
C LEU A 146 2.19 -5.20 7.86
N THR A 147 3.47 -4.85 7.73
CA THR A 147 4.08 -3.79 8.52
C THR A 147 4.03 -2.47 7.76
N ILE A 148 3.41 -1.45 8.33
CA ILE A 148 3.41 -0.09 7.79
C ILE A 148 4.57 0.68 8.40
N THR A 149 5.42 1.25 7.52
CA THR A 149 6.55 2.06 7.92
C THR A 149 6.39 3.52 7.48
N MET A 150 6.86 4.43 8.32
CA MET A 150 6.94 5.86 7.98
C MET A 150 8.17 6.19 7.14
N ASN A 151 9.15 5.29 7.11
CA ASN A 151 10.35 5.42 6.30
C ASN A 151 10.03 5.17 4.82
N GLY A 152 10.67 5.92 3.94
CA GLY A 152 10.58 5.72 2.50
C GLY A 152 11.92 5.99 1.83
N ILE A 153 11.85 6.34 0.55
CA ILE A 153 13.03 6.55 -0.31
C ILE A 153 14.02 7.54 0.32
N ARG A 154 13.54 8.64 0.91
CA ARG A 154 14.41 9.67 1.53
C ARG A 154 15.28 9.08 2.64
N GLN A 155 14.71 8.31 3.56
CA GLN A 155 15.46 7.64 4.62
C GLN A 155 16.41 6.59 4.03
N GLY A 156 15.96 5.84 3.03
CA GLY A 156 16.80 4.87 2.32
C GLY A 156 18.05 5.51 1.70
N MET A 157 17.92 6.67 1.05
CA MET A 157 19.05 7.40 0.47
C MET A 157 20.07 7.86 1.52
N ILE A 158 19.60 8.32 2.69
CA ILE A 158 20.50 8.72 3.80
C ILE A 158 21.26 7.50 4.32
N ILE A 159 20.59 6.37 4.49
CA ILE A 159 21.20 5.12 4.96
C ILE A 159 22.20 4.60 3.93
N ASP A 160 21.86 4.61 2.63
CA ASP A 160 22.75 4.20 1.56
C ASP A 160 24.05 5.03 1.54
N GLU A 161 23.94 6.34 1.72
CA GLU A 161 25.12 7.22 1.82
C GLU A 161 25.95 6.91 3.07
N LEU A 162 25.32 6.75 4.23
CA LEU A 162 26.02 6.41 5.47
C LEU A 162 26.68 5.02 5.43
N LEU A 163 26.08 4.06 4.73
CA LEU A 163 26.66 2.72 4.51
C LEU A 163 27.91 2.81 3.63
N LYS A 164 27.89 3.60 2.55
CA LYS A 164 29.05 3.84 1.69
C LYS A 164 30.20 4.51 2.46
N GLU A 165 29.88 5.39 3.40
CA GLU A 165 30.86 6.04 4.27
C GLU A 165 31.29 5.18 5.48
N GLY A 166 30.71 3.99 5.70
CA GLY A 166 31.01 3.14 6.87
C GLY A 166 30.55 3.73 8.21
N ARG A 167 29.57 4.64 8.17
CA ARG A 167 29.06 5.38 9.34
C ARG A 167 27.71 4.87 9.85
N TRP A 168 27.13 3.87 9.19
CA TRP A 168 25.91 3.23 9.63
C TRP A 168 26.23 1.99 10.49
N PRO A 169 25.67 1.86 11.71
CA PRO A 169 25.87 0.66 12.52
C PRO A 169 25.18 -0.55 11.87
N CYS A 170 25.97 -1.57 11.56
CA CYS A 170 25.50 -2.86 11.01
C CYS A 170 24.78 -3.70 12.06
#